data_AF-A0AAD5WG46-F1
#
_entry.id   AF-A0AAD5WG46-F1
#
_cell.length_a   1.000
_cell.length_b   1.000
_cell.length_c   1.000
_cell.angle_alpha   90.00
_cell.angle_beta   90.00
_cell.angle_gamma   90.00
#
_symmetry.space_group_name_H-M   'P 1'
#
loop_
_entity.id
_entity.type
_entity.pdbx_description
1 polymer ?
#
loop_
_entity_poly.entity_id
_entity_poly.type
_entity_poly.pdbx_seq_one_letter_code
_entity_poly.pdbx_strand_id
1 'polypeptide(L)'
;MNTARLSTDSFMVLLLATISTVFGCGVVPAGQASIRPFTVSGFTTLPLPMVYSSTPQVRFPGIAPDEAAARGFVHRLVKQTVFDVLERQGRSALLSDALISAILGQLSIQINYKPMNCEAVISPTDKTEKSKDYCIIAGDMVMGICSTTDKGMDKMCTATAAEVTVTPINATYLTIPGTISTSNIIMAKWSGAMWQSVVNRAVRILAFGTFGSTFSSASATVGGN
;
A
#
# COMPACT_ATOMS: atom_id res chain seq x y z
N MET A 1 -2.63 -15.22 43.84
CA MET A 1 -2.97 -15.81 42.52
C MET A 1 -2.47 -14.85 41.46
N ASN A 2 -1.28 -15.12 40.91
CA ASN A 2 -0.68 -14.28 39.87
C ASN A 2 -1.00 -14.90 38.51
N THR A 3 -1.88 -14.25 37.76
CA THR A 3 -2.19 -14.55 36.36
C THR A 3 -1.03 -14.03 35.51
N ALA A 4 -0.15 -14.94 35.08
CA ALA A 4 0.87 -14.62 34.09
C ALA A 4 0.19 -14.33 32.74
N ARG A 5 0.22 -13.06 32.31
CA ARG A 5 -0.04 -12.69 30.91
C ARG A 5 1.15 -13.18 30.07
N LEU A 6 0.97 -14.30 29.38
CA LEU A 6 1.87 -14.68 28.29
C LEU A 6 1.65 -13.71 27.12
N SER A 7 2.71 -12.97 26.80
CA SER A 7 2.81 -12.16 25.59
C SER A 7 2.69 -13.04 24.35
N THR A 8 1.91 -12.57 23.38
CA THR A 8 1.57 -13.25 22.12
C THR A 8 2.78 -13.44 21.19
N ASP A 9 3.93 -12.85 21.51
CA ASP A 9 5.16 -12.95 20.72
C ASP A 9 5.86 -14.32 20.86
N SER A 10 5.58 -15.10 21.91
CA SER A 10 6.29 -16.35 22.19
C SER A 10 5.75 -17.59 21.47
N PHE A 11 4.60 -17.52 20.78
CA PHE A 11 4.02 -18.69 20.09
C PHE A 11 4.62 -18.95 18.69
N MET A 12 5.40 -18.01 18.15
CA MET A 12 5.88 -18.10 16.76
C MET A 12 7.19 -18.89 16.59
N VAL A 13 7.93 -19.13 17.68
CA VAL A 13 9.28 -19.74 17.63
C VAL A 13 9.23 -21.28 17.59
N LEU A 14 8.12 -21.92 17.96
CA LEU A 14 8.10 -23.38 18.18
C LEU A 14 7.78 -24.26 16.94
N LEU A 15 7.52 -23.69 15.76
CA LEU A 15 6.98 -24.45 14.61
C LEU A 15 7.95 -24.72 13.45
N LEU A 16 9.22 -24.32 13.54
CA LEU A 16 10.17 -24.38 12.39
C LEU A 16 11.11 -25.60 12.36
N ALA A 17 10.95 -26.59 13.24
CA ALA A 17 11.92 -27.70 13.37
C ALA A 17 11.69 -28.92 12.44
N THR A 18 11.04 -28.79 11.28
CA THR A 18 10.96 -29.90 10.29
C THR A 18 10.98 -29.38 8.85
N ILE A 19 12.15 -29.07 8.31
CA ILE A 19 12.28 -28.80 6.86
C ILE A 19 13.40 -29.68 6.31
N SER A 20 13.01 -30.81 5.73
CA SER A 20 13.87 -31.55 4.80
C SER A 20 14.08 -30.68 3.56
N THR A 21 15.33 -30.34 3.28
CA THR A 21 15.76 -29.61 2.10
C THR A 21 15.49 -30.46 0.84
N VAL A 22 14.44 -30.11 0.08
CA VAL A 22 14.27 -30.58 -1.30
C VAL A 22 14.25 -29.34 -2.21
N PHE A 23 15.45 -28.83 -2.53
CA PHE A 23 15.66 -27.92 -3.65
C PHE A 23 15.79 -28.74 -4.95
N GLY A 24 14.69 -29.34 -5.39
CA GLY A 24 14.58 -29.89 -6.75
C GLY A 24 13.88 -28.86 -7.63
N CYS A 25 14.40 -28.59 -8.83
CA CYS A 25 13.74 -27.78 -9.88
C CYS A 25 12.51 -28.51 -10.47
N GLY A 26 11.68 -29.13 -9.62
CA GLY A 26 10.45 -29.79 -10.01
C GLY A 26 9.31 -28.79 -10.13
N VAL A 27 8.46 -28.99 -11.13
CA VAL A 27 7.20 -28.26 -11.29
C VAL A 27 6.42 -28.39 -9.96
N VAL A 28 6.11 -27.26 -9.33
CA VAL A 28 5.36 -27.22 -8.06
C VAL A 28 4.03 -27.96 -8.27
N PRO A 29 3.75 -29.06 -7.56
CA PRO A 29 2.49 -29.78 -7.70
C PRO A 29 1.29 -28.86 -7.45
N ALA A 30 0.21 -29.07 -8.22
CA ALA A 30 -1.06 -28.39 -7.98
C ALA A 30 -1.47 -28.57 -6.51
N GLY A 31 -1.73 -27.46 -5.81
CA GLY A 31 -2.06 -27.43 -4.38
C GLY A 31 -0.94 -26.97 -3.43
N GLN A 32 0.28 -26.71 -3.92
CA GLN A 32 1.36 -26.14 -3.10
C GLN A 32 1.52 -24.62 -3.23
N ALA A 33 0.96 -23.99 -4.26
CA ALA A 33 0.95 -22.54 -4.38
C ALA A 33 -0.18 -21.96 -3.53
N SER A 34 0.15 -20.99 -2.68
CA SER A 34 -0.85 -20.24 -1.91
C SER A 34 -0.96 -18.84 -2.48
N ILE A 35 -2.20 -18.43 -2.76
CA ILE A 35 -2.54 -17.11 -3.25
C ILE A 35 -3.45 -16.49 -2.19
N ARG A 36 -3.12 -15.28 -1.73
CA ARG A 36 -3.83 -14.55 -0.68
C ARG A 36 -4.14 -13.13 -1.15
N PRO A 37 -5.41 -12.81 -1.46
CA PRO A 37 -5.78 -11.43 -1.72
C PRO A 37 -5.65 -10.62 -0.44
N PHE A 38 -5.27 -9.35 -0.56
CA PHE A 38 -5.29 -8.41 0.55
C PHE A 38 -5.68 -7.03 0.06
N THR A 39 -6.14 -6.21 0.99
CA THR A 39 -6.52 -4.83 0.73
C THR A 39 -5.97 -3.95 1.84
N VAL A 40 -5.29 -2.87 1.49
CA VAL A 40 -4.93 -1.78 2.42
C VAL A 40 -5.90 -0.62 2.18
N SER A 41 -6.54 -0.12 3.22
CA SER A 41 -7.51 0.98 3.14
C SER A 41 -7.49 1.83 4.42
N GLY A 42 -8.26 2.91 4.45
CA GLY A 42 -8.40 3.75 5.65
C GLY A 42 -7.39 4.88 5.77
N PHE A 43 -6.56 5.12 4.73
CA PHE A 43 -5.81 6.37 4.60
C PHE A 43 -6.69 7.45 3.96
N THR A 44 -6.46 8.72 4.30
CA THR A 44 -7.34 9.85 3.95
C THR A 44 -6.74 10.82 2.92
N THR A 45 -5.42 10.80 2.75
CA THR A 45 -4.68 11.63 1.80
C THR A 45 -3.88 10.77 0.83
N LEU A 46 -3.44 11.33 -0.30
CA LEU A 46 -2.58 10.61 -1.26
C LEU A 46 -1.21 11.27 -1.37
N PRO A 47 -0.11 10.54 -1.12
CA PRO A 47 1.23 11.00 -1.45
C PRO A 47 1.32 11.37 -2.93
N LEU A 48 2.03 12.44 -3.26
CA LEU A 48 2.25 12.84 -4.66
C LEU A 48 2.71 11.71 -5.59
N PRO A 49 3.63 10.81 -5.21
CA PRO A 49 4.05 9.72 -6.11
C PRO A 49 2.98 8.64 -6.33
N MET A 50 1.84 8.67 -5.63
CA MET A 50 0.69 7.78 -5.84
C MET A 50 -0.34 8.35 -6.84
N VAL A 51 -0.23 9.62 -7.20
CA VAL A 51 -1.04 10.26 -8.23
C VAL A 51 -0.19 10.52 -9.48
N TYR A 52 -0.83 10.68 -10.63
CA TYR A 52 -0.14 11.00 -11.86
C TYR A 52 -0.76 12.20 -12.57
N SER A 53 0.02 12.83 -13.44
CA SER A 53 -0.48 13.89 -14.32
C SER A 53 0.07 13.69 -15.73
N SER A 54 -0.83 13.58 -16.70
CA SER A 54 -0.48 13.44 -18.12
C SER A 54 -0.19 14.79 -18.80
N THR A 55 -0.43 15.91 -18.11
CA THR A 55 -0.21 17.26 -18.63
C THR A 55 1.18 17.78 -18.22
N PRO A 56 2.07 18.12 -19.18
CA PRO A 56 3.41 18.62 -18.87
C PRO A 56 3.41 19.92 -18.05
N GLN A 57 2.36 20.73 -18.22
CA GLN A 57 2.18 22.05 -17.60
C GLN A 57 1.87 21.98 -16.10
N VAL A 58 1.57 20.78 -15.58
CA VAL A 58 1.10 20.52 -14.21
C VAL A 58 2.10 19.65 -13.44
N ARG A 59 3.31 19.46 -13.99
CA ARG A 59 4.39 18.71 -13.34
C ARG A 59 4.86 19.40 -12.06
N PHE A 60 4.09 19.21 -11.00
CA PHE A 60 4.46 19.52 -9.65
C PHE A 60 5.54 18.52 -9.22
N PRO A 61 6.68 18.98 -8.68
CA PRO A 61 7.73 18.08 -8.22
C PRO A 61 7.17 17.05 -7.24
N GLY A 62 7.24 15.76 -7.61
CA GLY A 62 6.74 14.65 -6.79
C GLY A 62 5.52 13.92 -7.34
N ILE A 63 4.76 14.51 -8.28
CA ILE A 63 3.68 13.80 -8.99
C ILE A 63 4.29 12.86 -10.03
N ALA A 64 3.73 11.65 -10.16
CA ALA A 64 4.20 10.71 -11.17
C ALA A 64 3.90 11.22 -12.60
N PRO A 65 4.82 11.02 -13.56
CA PRO A 65 4.66 11.52 -14.93
C PRO A 65 3.55 10.80 -15.72
N ASP A 66 3.16 9.61 -15.30
CA ASP A 66 2.14 8.78 -15.93
C ASP A 66 1.59 7.75 -14.94
N GLU A 67 0.50 7.08 -15.34
CA GLU A 67 -0.18 6.09 -14.51
C GLU A 67 0.73 4.90 -14.15
N ALA A 68 1.59 4.47 -15.07
CA ALA A 68 2.48 3.32 -14.87
C ALA A 68 3.55 3.63 -13.81
N ALA A 69 4.07 4.86 -13.79
CA ALA A 69 5.01 5.33 -12.78
C ALA A 69 4.38 5.38 -11.39
N ALA A 70 3.15 5.91 -11.26
CA ALA A 70 2.42 5.93 -9.99
C ALA A 70 2.12 4.51 -9.48
N ARG A 71 1.63 3.63 -10.37
CA ARG A 71 1.37 2.22 -10.02
C ARG A 71 2.65 1.50 -9.63
N GLY A 72 3.73 1.71 -10.36
CA GLY A 72 5.05 1.15 -10.09
C GLY A 72 5.62 1.62 -8.75
N PHE A 73 5.37 2.88 -8.38
CA PHE A 73 5.73 3.40 -7.06
C PHE A 73 4.99 2.65 -5.94
N VAL A 74 3.66 2.54 -6.01
CA VAL A 74 2.87 1.82 -5.00
C VAL A 74 3.26 0.34 -4.93
N HIS A 75 3.51 -0.28 -6.10
CA HIS A 75 3.98 -1.66 -6.18
C HIS A 75 5.30 -1.87 -5.43
N ARG A 76 6.30 -1.02 -5.68
CA ARG A 76 7.60 -1.08 -4.98
C ARG A 76 7.44 -0.82 -3.49
N LEU A 77 6.68 0.21 -3.12
CA LEU A 77 6.45 0.57 -1.72
C LEU A 77 5.88 -0.62 -0.93
N VAL A 78 4.76 -1.17 -1.38
CA VAL A 78 4.12 -2.31 -0.69
C VAL A 78 5.02 -3.54 -0.71
N LYS A 79 5.67 -3.84 -1.85
CA LYS A 79 6.55 -5.00 -1.96
C LYS A 79 7.72 -4.91 -0.98
N GLN A 80 8.43 -3.77 -0.95
CA GLN A 80 9.55 -3.54 -0.03
C GLN A 80 9.09 -3.69 1.41
N THR A 81 7.99 -3.06 1.78
CA THR A 81 7.53 -3.11 3.17
C THR A 81 7.09 -4.51 3.60
N VAL A 82 6.43 -5.30 2.73
CA VAL A 82 6.11 -6.69 3.04
C VAL A 82 7.38 -7.53 3.16
N PHE A 83 8.36 -7.33 2.28
CA PHE A 83 9.63 -8.06 2.33
C PHE A 83 10.40 -7.74 3.60
N ASP A 84 10.48 -6.46 4.00
CA ASP A 84 11.12 -6.04 5.25
C ASP A 84 10.50 -6.72 6.48
N VAL A 85 9.17 -6.87 6.53
CA VAL A 85 8.49 -7.59 7.61
C VAL A 85 8.91 -9.05 7.64
N LEU A 86 8.93 -9.71 6.49
CA LEU A 86 9.29 -11.11 6.36
C LEU A 86 10.77 -11.36 6.67
N GLU A 87 11.67 -10.46 6.26
CA GLU A 87 13.09 -10.50 6.62
C GLU A 87 13.28 -10.40 8.13
N ARG A 88 12.63 -9.42 8.76
CA ARG A 88 12.68 -9.25 10.22
C ARG A 88 12.13 -10.48 10.93
N GLN A 89 11.01 -11.03 10.46
CA GLN A 89 10.44 -12.27 11.02
C GLN A 89 11.38 -13.47 10.85
N GLY A 90 11.98 -13.63 9.67
CA GLY A 90 12.94 -14.70 9.39
C GLY A 90 14.17 -14.62 10.30
N ARG A 91 14.71 -13.41 10.49
CA ARG A 91 15.83 -13.17 11.42
C ARG A 91 15.45 -13.44 12.87
N SER A 92 14.25 -13.01 13.30
CA SER A 92 13.73 -13.34 14.63
C SER A 92 13.52 -14.84 14.84
N ALA A 93 13.32 -15.59 13.76
CA ALA A 93 13.24 -17.04 13.76
C ALA A 93 14.60 -17.75 13.56
N LEU A 94 15.71 -17.01 13.64
CA LEU A 94 17.08 -17.52 13.48
C LEU A 94 17.36 -18.19 12.13
N LEU A 95 16.64 -17.81 11.08
CA LEU A 95 16.96 -18.21 9.71
C LEU A 95 18.21 -17.46 9.24
N SER A 96 19.07 -18.14 8.48
CA SER A 96 20.20 -17.48 7.83
C SER A 96 19.72 -16.55 6.71
N ASP A 97 20.46 -15.48 6.43
CA ASP A 97 20.11 -14.53 5.36
C ASP A 97 19.95 -15.22 3.99
N ALA A 98 20.74 -16.27 3.72
CA ALA A 98 20.62 -17.08 2.51
C ALA A 98 19.27 -17.81 2.41
N LEU A 99 18.77 -18.37 3.52
CA LEU A 99 17.47 -19.03 3.56
C LEU A 99 16.34 -18.01 3.45
N ILE A 100 16.45 -16.86 4.12
CA ILE A 100 15.48 -15.76 4.02
C ILE A 100 15.36 -15.31 2.57
N SER A 101 16.49 -15.04 1.90
CA SER A 101 16.52 -14.63 0.50
C SER A 101 15.89 -15.68 -0.42
N ALA A 102 16.19 -16.97 -0.21
CA ALA A 102 15.61 -18.05 -1.00
C ALA A 102 14.07 -18.15 -0.81
N ILE A 103 13.57 -17.96 0.41
CA ILE A 103 12.12 -17.94 0.70
C ILE A 103 11.45 -16.73 0.04
N LEU A 104 12.04 -15.53 0.15
CA LEU A 104 11.52 -14.31 -0.46
C LEU A 104 11.53 -14.38 -1.99
N GLY A 105 12.52 -15.06 -2.58
CA GLY A 105 12.57 -15.33 -4.01
C GLY A 105 11.41 -16.19 -4.52
N GLN A 106 10.72 -16.91 -3.63
CA GLN A 106 9.53 -17.71 -3.93
C GLN A 106 8.22 -16.97 -3.65
N LEU A 107 8.29 -15.66 -3.36
CA LEU A 107 7.14 -14.82 -3.06
C LEU A 107 6.94 -13.75 -4.14
N SER A 108 5.70 -13.63 -4.62
CA SER A 108 5.32 -12.65 -5.64
C SER A 108 4.13 -11.83 -5.14
N ILE A 109 4.29 -10.51 -5.20
CA ILE A 109 3.28 -9.54 -4.81
C ILE A 109 2.80 -8.82 -6.06
N GLN A 110 1.50 -8.85 -6.29
CA GLN A 110 0.82 -8.12 -7.35
C GLN A 110 -0.05 -7.06 -6.73
N ILE A 111 0.03 -5.83 -7.23
CA ILE A 111 -0.73 -4.68 -6.74
C ILE A 111 -1.62 -4.18 -7.86
N ASN A 112 -2.92 -4.13 -7.60
CA ASN A 112 -3.95 -3.68 -8.55
C ASN A 112 -4.43 -2.28 -8.20
N TYR A 113 -3.49 -1.40 -7.84
CA TYR A 113 -3.78 -0.01 -7.52
C TYR A 113 -4.19 0.76 -8.76
N LYS A 114 -5.25 1.56 -8.65
CA LYS A 114 -5.73 2.50 -9.68
C LYS A 114 -5.30 3.92 -9.28
N PRO A 115 -4.25 4.49 -9.87
CA PRO A 115 -3.83 5.85 -9.57
C PRO A 115 -4.88 6.89 -9.98
N MET A 116 -4.94 7.99 -9.24
CA MET A 116 -5.76 9.14 -9.60
C MET A 116 -5.01 10.03 -10.61
N ASN A 117 -5.72 10.53 -11.63
CA ASN A 117 -5.21 11.54 -12.56
C ASN A 117 -5.45 12.94 -11.99
N CYS A 118 -4.37 13.71 -11.80
CA CYS A 118 -4.39 15.12 -11.47
C CYS A 118 -4.14 15.92 -12.74
N GLU A 119 -5.19 16.21 -13.51
CA GLU A 119 -5.06 16.93 -14.78
C GLU A 119 -4.56 18.37 -14.62
N ALA A 120 -4.85 18.96 -13.47
CA ALA A 120 -4.38 20.27 -13.04
C ALA A 120 -4.14 20.29 -11.52
N VAL A 121 -3.17 21.07 -11.08
CA VAL A 121 -2.75 21.21 -9.68
C VAL A 121 -2.92 22.66 -9.28
N ILE A 122 -3.60 22.87 -8.16
CA ILE A 122 -3.78 24.20 -7.57
C ILE A 122 -3.15 24.18 -6.18
N SER A 123 -2.25 25.13 -5.93
CA SER A 123 -1.83 25.43 -4.56
C SER A 123 -3.01 26.06 -3.81
N PRO A 124 -3.19 25.83 -2.49
CA PRO A 124 -4.21 26.49 -1.66
C PRO A 124 -4.13 28.03 -1.63
N THR A 125 -3.27 28.65 -2.43
CA THR A 125 -3.09 30.10 -2.55
C THR A 125 -3.46 30.64 -3.93
N ASP A 126 -3.65 29.78 -4.92
CA ASP A 126 -3.79 30.19 -6.32
C ASP A 126 -5.26 30.36 -6.73
N LYS A 127 -5.53 31.42 -7.50
CA LYS A 127 -6.83 31.69 -8.11
C LYS A 127 -6.74 31.34 -9.59
N THR A 128 -7.32 30.22 -10.01
CA THR A 128 -7.35 29.84 -11.42
C THR A 128 -8.75 29.45 -11.88
N GLU A 129 -9.04 29.83 -13.13
CA GLU A 129 -10.33 29.67 -13.80
C GLU A 129 -10.26 28.51 -14.82
N LYS A 130 -11.34 27.72 -14.85
CA LYS A 130 -11.82 26.78 -15.90
C LYS A 130 -11.39 25.29 -15.92
N SER A 131 -12.40 24.47 -15.62
CA SER A 131 -12.93 23.36 -16.44
C SER A 131 -12.23 21.98 -16.42
N LYS A 132 -11.51 21.60 -15.36
CA LYS A 132 -11.03 20.22 -15.16
C LYS A 132 -11.04 19.84 -13.66
N ASP A 133 -11.03 18.55 -13.33
CA ASP A 133 -10.88 18.10 -11.94
C ASP A 133 -9.48 18.48 -11.44
N TYR A 134 -9.40 19.37 -10.45
CA TYR A 134 -8.12 19.83 -9.87
C TYR A 134 -7.78 19.03 -8.62
N CYS A 135 -6.51 18.64 -8.49
CA CYS A 135 -5.98 18.13 -7.23
C CYS A 135 -5.53 19.29 -6.34
N ILE A 136 -5.98 19.28 -5.08
CA ILE A 136 -5.55 20.23 -4.06
C ILE A 136 -4.37 19.62 -3.33
N ILE A 137 -3.20 20.26 -3.42
CA ILE A 137 -1.96 19.79 -2.79
C ILE A 137 -1.64 20.64 -1.57
N ALA A 138 -1.31 20.00 -0.45
CA ALA A 138 -0.67 20.67 0.67
C ALA A 138 0.63 19.94 1.00
N GLY A 139 1.76 20.62 0.83
CA GLY A 139 3.08 20.00 0.96
C GLY A 139 3.31 18.93 -0.10
N ASP A 140 3.45 17.68 0.33
CA ASP A 140 3.74 16.48 -0.47
C ASP A 140 2.56 15.50 -0.55
N MET A 141 1.33 16.00 -0.31
CA MET A 141 0.12 15.20 -0.31
C MET A 141 -1.03 15.89 -1.05
N VAL A 142 -1.82 15.10 -1.77
CA VAL A 142 -3.14 15.49 -2.27
C VAL A 142 -4.16 15.33 -1.14
N MET A 143 -4.84 16.44 -0.82
CA MET A 143 -5.83 16.51 0.25
C MET A 143 -7.26 16.32 -0.26
N GLY A 144 -7.52 16.60 -1.53
CA GLY A 144 -8.87 16.59 -2.07
C GLY A 144 -8.93 16.94 -3.54
N ILE A 145 -10.15 16.89 -4.06
CA ILE A 145 -10.46 17.17 -5.46
C ILE A 145 -11.40 18.37 -5.50
N CYS A 146 -11.13 19.29 -6.41
CA CYS A 146 -12.07 20.33 -6.79
C CYS A 146 -12.67 19.95 -8.15
N SER A 147 -13.97 19.62 -8.16
CA SER A 147 -14.72 19.31 -9.39
C SER A 147 -15.76 20.39 -9.66
N THR A 148 -15.83 20.85 -10.90
CA THR A 148 -16.81 21.84 -11.36
C THR A 148 -18.08 21.13 -11.85
N THR A 149 -18.76 20.38 -10.98
CA THR A 149 -19.91 19.53 -11.39
C THR A 149 -21.29 20.19 -11.35
N ASP A 150 -21.38 21.51 -11.17
CA ASP A 150 -22.67 22.20 -11.28
C ASP A 150 -22.82 22.85 -12.66
N LYS A 151 -23.75 22.30 -13.45
CA LYS A 151 -24.25 22.94 -14.67
C LYS A 151 -24.82 24.32 -14.33
N GLY A 152 -24.01 25.37 -14.46
CA GLY A 152 -24.52 26.73 -14.56
C GLY A 152 -23.88 27.83 -13.73
N MET A 153 -22.83 27.58 -12.93
CA MET A 153 -22.03 28.69 -12.39
C MET A 153 -20.56 28.30 -12.35
N ASP A 154 -19.70 29.20 -12.81
CA ASP A 154 -18.25 29.19 -12.70
C ASP A 154 -17.83 29.12 -11.21
N LYS A 155 -17.99 27.97 -10.56
CA LYS A 155 -17.42 27.72 -9.24
C LYS A 155 -15.92 27.57 -9.40
N MET A 156 -15.24 28.71 -9.32
CA MET A 156 -13.80 28.77 -9.22
C MET A 156 -13.36 28.00 -7.96
N CYS A 157 -12.29 27.21 -8.08
CA CYS A 157 -11.54 26.74 -6.92
C CYS A 157 -10.78 27.94 -6.33
N THR A 158 -11.47 28.90 -5.71
CA THR A 158 -10.83 30.04 -5.04
C THR A 158 -10.57 29.69 -3.59
N ALA A 159 -9.30 29.58 -3.21
CA ALA A 159 -8.90 29.39 -1.82
C ALA A 159 -9.09 30.64 -0.92
N THR A 160 -10.09 31.47 -1.21
CA THR A 160 -10.60 32.45 -0.24
C THR A 160 -11.58 31.74 0.68
N ALA A 161 -11.25 31.71 1.96
CA ALA A 161 -11.75 30.91 3.10
C ALA A 161 -13.27 30.72 3.32
N ALA A 162 -14.15 31.13 2.40
CA ALA A 162 -15.60 31.04 2.62
C ALA A 162 -16.30 29.87 1.89
N GLU A 163 -15.87 29.43 0.71
CA GLU A 163 -16.70 28.50 -0.11
C GLU A 163 -15.90 27.54 -1.03
N VAL A 164 -14.78 26.98 -0.58
CA VAL A 164 -14.18 25.85 -1.30
C VAL A 164 -14.96 24.58 -0.94
N THR A 165 -15.81 24.10 -1.83
CA THR A 165 -16.36 22.73 -1.72
C THR A 165 -15.26 21.74 -2.11
N VAL A 166 -14.32 21.50 -1.19
CA VAL A 166 -13.34 20.41 -1.33
C VAL A 166 -14.10 19.11 -1.25
N THR A 167 -14.16 18.38 -2.37
CA THR A 167 -14.72 17.04 -2.35
C THR A 167 -13.67 16.06 -1.81
N PRO A 168 -14.05 15.17 -0.88
CA PRO A 168 -13.13 14.16 -0.39
C PRO A 168 -12.72 13.24 -1.54
N ILE A 169 -11.48 12.75 -1.49
CA ILE A 169 -10.97 11.80 -2.48
C ILE A 169 -11.85 10.54 -2.45
N ASN A 170 -12.28 10.10 -3.63
CA ASN A 170 -13.09 8.88 -3.74
C ASN A 170 -12.33 7.69 -3.10
N ALA A 171 -13.04 6.91 -2.28
CA ALA A 171 -12.49 5.74 -1.57
C ALA A 171 -11.78 4.73 -2.48
N THR A 172 -12.12 4.69 -3.77
CA THR A 172 -11.46 3.86 -4.78
C THR A 172 -9.96 4.18 -4.92
N TYR A 173 -9.57 5.45 -4.81
CA TYR A 173 -8.17 5.87 -4.85
C TYR A 173 -7.47 5.72 -3.49
N LEU A 174 -8.25 5.61 -2.41
CA LEU A 174 -7.80 5.42 -1.03
C LEU A 174 -7.74 3.94 -0.61
N THR A 175 -7.65 3.04 -1.60
CA THR A 175 -7.61 1.60 -1.40
C THR A 175 -6.51 1.01 -2.28
N ILE A 176 -5.67 0.16 -1.71
CA ILE A 176 -4.61 -0.59 -2.41
C ILE A 176 -4.97 -2.07 -2.37
N PRO A 177 -5.66 -2.60 -3.39
CA PRO A 177 -5.88 -4.03 -3.51
C PRO A 177 -4.62 -4.71 -4.05
N GLY A 178 -4.35 -5.91 -3.56
CA GLY A 178 -3.21 -6.70 -3.97
C GLY A 178 -3.39 -8.19 -3.74
N THR A 179 -2.39 -8.95 -4.15
CA THR A 179 -2.35 -10.40 -3.97
C THR A 179 -0.92 -10.81 -3.66
N ILE A 180 -0.76 -11.59 -2.59
CA ILE A 180 0.49 -12.26 -2.25
C ILE A 180 0.37 -13.70 -2.72
N SER A 181 1.34 -14.14 -3.50
CA SER A 181 1.44 -15.53 -3.94
C SER A 181 2.78 -16.10 -3.53
N THR A 182 2.80 -17.37 -3.13
CA THR A 182 4.04 -18.06 -2.78
C THR A 182 4.00 -19.51 -3.23
N SER A 183 5.15 -19.99 -3.72
CA SER A 183 5.41 -21.41 -3.96
C SER A 183 6.16 -22.08 -2.80
N ASN A 184 6.48 -21.34 -1.74
CA ASN A 184 7.18 -21.87 -0.58
C ASN A 184 6.23 -22.73 0.26
N ILE A 185 6.57 -23.99 0.48
CA ILE A 185 5.69 -24.96 1.17
C ILE A 185 5.33 -24.55 2.61
N ILE A 186 6.22 -23.82 3.29
CA ILE A 186 6.01 -23.38 4.68
C ILE A 186 5.01 -22.24 4.68
N MET A 187 5.27 -21.20 3.89
CA MET A 187 4.38 -20.04 3.78
C MET A 187 3.04 -20.39 3.15
N ALA A 188 3.00 -21.37 2.26
CA ALA A 188 1.76 -21.83 1.66
C ALA A 188 0.76 -22.37 2.68
N LYS A 189 1.27 -22.99 3.76
CA LYS A 189 0.49 -23.53 4.88
C LYS A 189 0.15 -22.48 5.95
N TRP A 190 0.62 -21.24 5.82
CA TRP A 190 0.29 -20.21 6.78
C TRP A 190 -1.21 -19.93 6.79
N SER A 191 -1.74 -19.78 8.01
CA SER A 191 -3.14 -19.43 8.23
C SER A 191 -3.40 -17.98 7.78
N GLY A 192 -4.68 -17.66 7.54
CA GLY A 192 -5.09 -16.28 7.27
C GLY A 192 -4.62 -15.30 8.35
N ALA A 193 -4.59 -15.71 9.63
CA ALA A 193 -4.10 -14.90 10.74
C ALA A 193 -2.59 -14.61 10.67
N MET A 194 -1.79 -15.56 10.19
CA MET A 194 -0.34 -15.34 9.97
C MET A 194 -0.12 -14.32 8.86
N TRP A 195 -0.82 -14.47 7.72
CA TRP A 195 -0.75 -13.50 6.63
C TRP A 195 -1.27 -12.12 7.07
N GLN A 196 -2.37 -12.08 7.82
CA GLN A 196 -2.92 -10.86 8.38
C GLN A 196 -1.92 -10.14 9.29
N SER A 197 -1.17 -10.89 10.10
CA SER A 197 -0.09 -10.33 10.94
C SER A 197 1.01 -9.68 10.10
N VAL A 198 1.41 -10.31 8.98
CA VAL A 198 2.40 -9.74 8.06
C VAL A 198 1.92 -8.44 7.44
N VAL A 199 0.72 -8.43 6.84
CA VAL A 199 0.21 -7.23 6.17
C VAL A 199 -0.07 -6.11 7.18
N ASN A 200 -0.55 -6.42 8.40
CA ASN A 200 -0.70 -5.43 9.47
C ASN A 200 0.63 -4.81 9.90
N ARG A 201 1.69 -5.62 10.04
CA ARG A 201 3.03 -5.11 10.33
C ARG A 201 3.55 -4.26 9.18
N ALA A 202 3.24 -4.61 7.94
CA ALA A 202 3.63 -3.82 6.78
C ALA A 202 2.97 -2.44 6.80
N VAL A 203 1.65 -2.37 7.05
CA VAL A 203 0.93 -1.09 7.19
C VAL A 203 1.50 -0.26 8.34
N ARG A 204 1.87 -0.87 9.46
CA ARG A 204 2.54 -0.15 10.56
C ARG A 204 3.87 0.45 10.12
N ILE A 205 4.70 -0.28 9.37
CA ILE A 205 5.96 0.29 8.85
C ILE A 205 5.66 1.48 7.92
N LEU A 206 4.63 1.41 7.07
CA LEU A 206 4.21 2.55 6.25
C LEU A 206 3.78 3.75 7.10
N ALA A 207 3.04 3.51 8.19
CA ALA A 207 2.59 4.54 9.12
C ALA A 207 3.73 5.23 9.90
N PHE A 208 4.89 4.57 10.06
CA PHE A 208 6.08 5.16 10.67
C PHE A 208 7.13 5.63 9.64
N GLY A 209 6.90 5.39 8.35
CA GLY A 209 7.82 5.72 7.28
C GLY A 209 7.64 7.14 6.75
N THR A 210 8.21 7.38 5.57
CA THR A 210 8.16 8.67 4.87
C THR A 210 6.74 9.19 4.64
N PHE A 211 5.76 8.28 4.50
CA PHE A 211 4.35 8.61 4.26
C PHE A 211 3.49 8.39 5.51
N GLY A 212 4.08 8.51 6.70
CA GLY A 212 3.42 8.16 7.96
C GLY A 212 2.11 8.91 8.22
N SER A 213 2.04 10.19 7.85
CA SER A 213 0.81 10.99 7.94
C SER A 213 -0.35 10.38 7.14
N THR A 214 -0.08 9.93 5.90
CA THR A 214 -1.05 9.25 5.04
C THR A 214 -1.50 7.93 5.65
N PHE A 215 -0.57 7.08 6.06
CA PHE A 215 -0.88 5.70 6.47
C PHE A 215 -1.20 5.55 7.97
N SER A 216 -1.21 6.64 8.74
CA SER A 216 -1.44 6.63 10.19
C SER A 216 -2.75 5.95 10.62
N SER A 217 -3.82 6.12 9.84
CA SER A 217 -5.12 5.48 10.05
C SER A 217 -5.36 4.27 9.14
N ALA A 218 -4.37 3.90 8.32
CA ALA A 218 -4.52 2.79 7.39
C ALA A 218 -4.60 1.45 8.14
N SER A 219 -5.34 0.53 7.57
CA SER A 219 -5.45 -0.85 8.03
C SER A 219 -5.40 -1.79 6.83
N ALA A 220 -5.10 -3.05 7.10
CA ALA A 220 -5.07 -4.09 6.08
C ALA A 220 -6.04 -5.20 6.41
N THR A 221 -6.57 -5.86 5.39
CA THR A 221 -7.35 -7.09 5.52
C THR A 221 -6.88 -8.10 4.50
N VAL A 222 -6.65 -9.33 4.94
CA VAL A 222 -6.38 -10.48 4.07
C VAL A 222 -7.68 -11.21 3.82
N GLY A 223 -8.02 -11.41 2.54
CA GLY A 223 -9.20 -12.18 2.17
C GLY A 223 -8.98 -13.68 2.39
N GLY A 224 -10.07 -14.39 2.71
CA GLY A 224 -10.09 -15.85 2.67
C GLY A 224 -10.02 -16.35 1.23
N ASN A 225 -9.46 -17.55 1.04
CA ASN A 225 -9.64 -18.30 -0.21
C ASN A 225 -10.95 -19.07 -0.17
#